data_AF-A0A2E3DJG7-F1
#
_entry.id   AF-A0A2E3DJG7-F1
#
_cell.length_a   1.000
_cell.length_b   1.000
_cell.length_c   1.000
_cell.angle_alpha   90.00
_cell.angle_beta   90.00
_cell.angle_gamma   90.00
#
_symmetry.space_group_name_H-M   'P 1'
#
loop_
_entity.id
_entity.type
_entity.pdbx_description
1 polymer ?
#
loop_
_entity_poly.entity_id
_entity_poly.type
_entity_poly.pdbx_seq_one_letter_code
_entity_poly.pdbx_strand_id
1 'polypeptide(L)'
;MNTKHLRLLLAAVLLISGCRDRSQVNVSDIRPRETESDNLQTALAIVDGLDAADLNQSTSACIYNFNQWIEKHDDDPQWVTPSLLSALPIHLAGTGLANNVGAKRFFPPDVNYLQEMGWISQIARWVLANEVDHRKIWDEYIPQSLQGNDRIKLQSLLRMFDWTVRNVQLNPLLEYPQVPAGETGTAPELGLPGPGYSMAVRDILVFGKGDWWQRARILALLARQVEVPVILLGLPAEFGEVKQPWLTACLIGDQLYLLDLEDGLPIMTEDGSSVAVLRDLRQNLKYAATLLPATLDASVEATLSGLVGLIEADVMSVSHRMAILEKYLTGQRQMKLTTAPNAISRELRTNHAIEKSEIWVPTYEYYAFAAALNAKLSAGDAEVIAFIKEKYDYQMLEDMFQLKQGRFKSLRGLFDDFEIELGQETQRGSKTLLMASRLPEDKIIKMTTDRQVQEELGYVRPEEMSLTLWQENLRRTKLTFVKAKDMASYLIGMIHMEQGNYPDAIDWLEGRTLQLGVEPAGKEPLSAAADPNQSATVLNPSLDLLPGLVGQPSTPEVDRLEQSAYDASARYNLARCYLAVGDHQRAKELLEDDAFNTAQKRSNAKLINLLSN
;
A
#
# COMPACT_ATOMS: atom_id res chain seq x y z
N MET A 1 63.60 -32.89 26.50
CA MET A 1 63.66 -31.80 27.50
C MET A 1 63.44 -30.49 26.75
N ASN A 2 62.56 -29.57 27.13
CA ASN A 2 62.15 -29.25 28.49
C ASN A 2 60.67 -28.80 28.54
N THR A 3 59.79 -29.69 29.00
CA THR A 3 58.34 -29.46 29.27
C THR A 3 58.09 -28.51 30.45
N LYS A 4 59.12 -27.82 30.95
CA LYS A 4 59.06 -26.89 32.08
C LYS A 4 58.82 -25.42 31.67
N HIS A 5 59.01 -25.05 30.39
CA HIS A 5 58.77 -23.66 29.96
C HIS A 5 57.34 -23.39 29.46
N LEU A 6 56.59 -24.43 29.06
CA LEU A 6 55.20 -24.29 28.62
C LEU A 6 54.21 -24.09 29.79
N ARG A 7 54.59 -24.50 31.01
CA ARG A 7 53.75 -24.35 32.20
C ARG A 7 53.85 -22.98 32.88
N LEU A 8 54.88 -22.19 32.58
CA LEU A 8 55.04 -20.86 33.18
C LEU A 8 54.29 -19.75 32.42
N LEU A 9 54.00 -19.95 31.13
CA LEU A 9 53.29 -18.96 30.32
C LEU A 9 51.76 -19.03 30.50
N LEU A 10 51.21 -20.18 30.92
CA LEU A 10 49.77 -20.33 31.18
C LEU A 10 49.33 -19.82 32.56
N ALA A 11 50.26 -19.63 33.51
CA ALA A 11 49.93 -19.16 34.86
C ALA A 11 49.87 -17.62 34.97
N ALA A 12 50.43 -16.88 34.01
CA ALA A 12 50.41 -15.41 34.02
C ALA A 12 49.12 -14.81 33.42
N VAL A 13 48.32 -15.58 32.68
CA VAL A 13 47.08 -15.08 32.05
C VAL A 13 45.85 -15.23 32.96
N LEU A 14 45.95 -15.97 34.08
CA LEU A 14 44.83 -16.19 35.00
C LEU A 14 44.81 -15.26 36.24
N LEU A 15 45.71 -14.27 36.32
CA LEU A 15 45.79 -13.33 37.44
C LEU A 15 45.28 -11.90 37.15
N ILE A 16 44.60 -11.67 36.02
CA ILE A 16 43.90 -10.39 35.73
C ILE A 16 42.37 -10.52 35.88
N SER A 17 41.88 -11.64 36.40
CA SER A 17 40.48 -11.77 36.85
C SER A 17 40.36 -11.29 38.30
N GLY A 18 40.52 -9.98 38.50
CA GLY A 18 40.25 -9.34 39.78
C GLY A 18 38.75 -9.28 40.05
N CYS A 19 38.26 -10.18 40.91
CA CYS A 19 37.03 -9.98 41.66
C CYS A 19 37.11 -8.64 42.40
N ARG A 20 36.34 -7.64 41.94
CA ARG A 20 36.13 -6.41 42.69
C ARG A 20 34.72 -6.43 43.27
N ASP A 21 34.71 -6.68 44.56
CA ASP A 21 33.72 -6.34 45.59
C ASP A 21 32.35 -5.80 45.09
N ARG A 22 31.32 -6.64 45.23
CA ARG A 22 29.91 -6.21 45.25
C ARG A 22 29.58 -5.75 46.67
N SER A 23 30.06 -4.58 47.07
CA SER A 23 29.48 -3.85 48.19
C SER A 23 29.77 -2.36 48.04
N GLN A 24 28.70 -1.57 48.10
CA GLN A 24 28.62 -0.12 47.92
C GLN A 24 28.74 0.41 46.48
N VAL A 25 27.69 0.15 45.70
CA VAL A 25 27.25 1.14 44.70
C VAL A 25 26.79 2.36 45.50
N ASN A 26 27.45 3.50 45.29
CA ASN A 26 26.98 4.78 45.77
C ASN A 26 25.61 5.05 45.13
N VAL A 27 24.56 5.11 45.95
CA VAL A 27 23.16 5.30 45.51
C VAL A 27 22.94 6.67 44.84
N SER A 28 23.95 7.54 44.84
CA SER A 28 23.96 8.85 44.18
C SER A 28 24.30 8.83 42.69
N ASP A 29 24.78 7.71 42.12
CA ASP A 29 25.10 7.59 40.68
C ASP A 29 24.10 6.75 39.87
N ILE A 30 22.95 6.41 40.45
CA ILE A 30 21.78 5.96 39.69
C ILE A 30 21.16 7.20 39.01
N ARG A 31 21.78 7.64 37.91
CA ARG A 31 21.06 8.48 36.94
C ARG A 31 19.91 7.64 36.37
N PRO A 32 18.72 8.19 36.16
CA PRO A 32 17.50 7.45 35.84
C PRO A 32 17.51 6.94 34.38
N ARG A 33 18.28 5.89 34.10
CA ARG A 33 18.25 5.16 32.82
C ARG A 33 16.91 4.44 32.57
N GLU A 34 16.13 4.17 33.61
CA GLU A 34 14.80 3.56 33.48
C GLU A 34 13.81 4.47 32.71
N THR A 35 13.96 5.80 32.77
CA THR A 35 13.04 6.73 32.06
C THR A 35 13.35 6.93 30.57
N GLU A 36 14.57 6.58 30.12
CA GLU A 36 15.02 6.83 28.73
C GLU A 36 14.49 5.78 27.75
N SER A 37 14.53 4.51 28.16
CA SER A 37 13.91 3.41 27.42
C SER A 37 12.38 3.52 27.45
N ASP A 38 11.79 4.03 28.54
CA ASP A 38 10.35 4.01 28.74
C ASP A 38 9.59 4.91 27.76
N ASN A 39 10.07 6.15 27.52
CA ASN A 39 9.42 7.06 26.58
C ASN A 39 9.43 6.52 25.13
N LEU A 40 10.56 5.97 24.66
CA LEU A 40 10.63 5.40 23.32
C LEU A 40 9.74 4.16 23.20
N GLN A 41 9.79 3.25 24.18
CA GLN A 41 8.94 2.06 24.17
C GLN A 41 7.46 2.42 24.23
N THR A 42 7.08 3.42 25.03
CA THR A 42 5.72 3.95 25.11
C THR A 42 5.27 4.54 23.77
N ALA A 43 6.10 5.40 23.16
CA ALA A 43 5.78 5.99 21.86
C ALA A 43 5.60 4.93 20.77
N LEU A 44 6.49 3.94 20.71
CA LEU A 44 6.41 2.84 19.75
C LEU A 44 5.23 1.91 20.01
N ALA A 45 4.88 1.64 21.27
CA ALA A 45 3.68 0.89 21.62
C ALA A 45 2.41 1.61 21.18
N ILE A 46 2.37 2.94 21.28
CA ILE A 46 1.27 3.74 20.73
C ILE A 46 1.20 3.58 19.21
N VAL A 47 2.33 3.69 18.49
CA VAL A 47 2.39 3.48 17.03
C VAL A 47 1.85 2.10 16.65
N ASP A 48 2.27 1.06 17.37
CA ASP A 48 1.80 -0.31 17.13
C ASP A 48 0.28 -0.44 17.36
N GLY A 49 -0.29 0.33 18.29
CA GLY A 49 -1.72 0.34 18.62
C GLY A 49 -2.59 1.25 17.75
N LEU A 50 -2.01 2.07 16.86
CA LEU A 50 -2.77 3.02 16.01
C LEU A 50 -3.80 2.35 15.10
N ASP A 51 -3.66 1.05 14.84
CA ASP A 51 -4.61 0.28 14.05
C ASP A 51 -5.99 0.17 14.72
N ALA A 52 -6.07 0.33 16.05
CA ALA A 52 -7.29 0.15 16.85
C ALA A 52 -7.67 1.38 17.71
N ALA A 53 -6.87 2.45 17.71
CA ALA A 53 -7.00 3.56 18.65
C ALA A 53 -7.68 4.81 18.06
N ASP A 54 -8.16 5.70 18.93
CA ASP A 54 -8.52 7.08 18.56
C ASP A 54 -7.23 7.82 18.15
N LEU A 55 -7.18 8.23 16.88
CA LEU A 55 -6.00 8.82 16.26
C LEU A 55 -5.59 10.13 16.92
N ASN A 56 -6.51 10.97 17.41
CA ASN A 56 -6.17 12.31 17.88
C ASN A 56 -5.47 12.28 19.24
N GLN A 57 -6.01 11.51 20.19
CA GLN A 57 -5.42 11.36 21.51
C GLN A 57 -4.09 10.59 21.43
N SER A 58 -4.07 9.50 20.65
CA SER A 58 -2.89 8.65 20.47
C SER A 58 -1.74 9.42 19.81
N THR A 59 -2.02 10.23 18.78
CA THR A 59 -1.01 11.06 18.10
C THR A 59 -0.36 12.04 19.06
N SER A 60 -1.16 12.75 19.88
CA SER A 60 -0.64 13.74 20.82
C SER A 60 0.27 13.10 21.90
N ALA A 61 -0.16 11.97 22.45
CA ALA A 61 0.63 11.22 23.44
C ALA A 61 1.91 10.63 22.82
N CYS A 62 1.83 10.13 21.59
CA CYS A 62 2.98 9.60 20.86
C CYS A 62 4.04 10.69 20.63
N ILE A 63 3.62 11.86 20.12
CA ILE A 63 4.51 13.02 19.90
C ILE A 63 5.17 13.48 21.20
N TYR A 64 4.41 13.55 22.30
CA TYR A 64 4.95 13.93 23.60
C TYR A 64 6.10 13.01 24.01
N ASN A 65 5.87 11.69 23.98
CA ASN A 65 6.86 10.71 24.37
C ASN A 65 8.09 10.71 23.45
N PHE A 66 7.89 10.80 22.13
CA PHE A 66 9.00 10.91 21.18
C PHE A 66 9.83 12.18 21.40
N ASN A 67 9.20 13.31 21.69
CA ASN A 67 9.92 14.55 21.96
C ASN A 67 10.69 14.51 23.28
N GLN A 68 10.11 13.94 24.34
CA GLN A 68 10.83 13.71 25.61
C GLN A 68 12.01 12.75 25.46
N TRP A 69 11.91 11.79 24.54
CA TRP A 69 13.00 10.88 24.21
C TRP A 69 14.10 11.57 23.41
N ILE A 70 13.76 12.25 22.30
CA ILE A 70 14.76 12.80 21.37
C ILE A 70 15.52 14.00 21.96
N GLU A 71 14.93 14.77 22.87
CA GLU A 71 15.60 15.87 23.59
C GLU A 71 16.85 15.42 24.35
N LYS A 72 16.92 14.14 24.73
CA LYS A 72 18.03 13.56 25.50
C LYS A 72 19.13 12.92 24.64
N HIS A 73 18.94 12.88 23.32
CA HIS A 73 19.89 12.24 22.41
C HIS A 73 20.77 13.28 21.74
N ASP A 74 21.98 12.90 21.33
CA ASP A 74 22.83 13.78 20.54
C ASP A 74 22.35 13.86 19.08
N ASP A 75 22.82 14.86 18.36
CA ASP A 75 22.60 14.96 16.92
C ASP A 75 23.32 13.83 16.19
N ASP A 76 22.71 13.31 15.14
CA ASP A 76 23.40 12.41 14.23
C ASP A 76 24.52 13.15 13.47
N PRO A 77 25.82 12.85 13.71
CA PRO A 77 26.92 13.54 13.05
C PRO A 77 27.06 13.21 11.56
N GLN A 78 26.40 12.13 11.09
CA GLN A 78 26.40 11.74 9.68
C GLN A 78 25.24 12.37 8.92
N TRP A 79 24.24 12.90 9.62
CA TRP A 79 23.10 13.51 8.99
C TRP A 79 23.44 14.91 8.48
N VAL A 80 23.07 15.18 7.23
CA VAL A 80 23.21 16.48 6.58
C VAL A 80 21.92 16.80 5.85
N THR A 81 21.52 18.07 5.86
CA THR A 81 20.36 18.51 5.07
C THR A 81 20.61 18.21 3.59
N PRO A 82 19.74 17.43 2.92
CA PRO A 82 19.96 17.11 1.53
C PRO A 82 19.93 18.35 0.63
N SER A 83 20.92 18.45 -0.26
CA SER A 83 21.05 19.60 -1.15
C SER A 83 19.94 19.65 -2.19
N LEU A 84 19.40 18.48 -2.57
CA LEU A 84 18.28 18.37 -3.50
C LEU A 84 16.99 19.04 -2.98
N LEU A 85 16.85 19.29 -1.66
CA LEU A 85 15.71 20.06 -1.13
C LEU A 85 15.69 21.50 -1.64
N SER A 86 16.85 22.07 -1.97
CA SER A 86 16.94 23.42 -2.54
C SER A 86 16.40 23.51 -3.97
N ALA A 87 16.20 22.37 -4.64
CA ALA A 87 15.63 22.29 -5.98
C ALA A 87 14.10 22.09 -5.96
N LEU A 88 13.47 21.98 -4.78
CA LEU A 88 12.01 21.92 -4.70
C LEU A 88 11.38 23.22 -5.23
N PRO A 89 10.21 23.14 -5.88
CA PRO A 89 9.44 24.32 -6.26
C PRO A 89 9.23 25.27 -5.08
N ILE A 90 9.33 26.58 -5.33
CA ILE A 90 9.30 27.63 -4.29
C ILE A 90 8.05 27.52 -3.41
N HIS A 91 6.89 27.22 -3.99
CA HIS A 91 5.64 27.08 -3.25
C HIS A 91 5.68 25.93 -2.23
N LEU A 92 6.30 24.80 -2.58
CA LEU A 92 6.48 23.66 -1.66
C LEU A 92 7.54 23.95 -0.59
N ALA A 93 8.61 24.67 -0.94
CA ALA A 93 9.60 25.13 0.04
C ALA A 93 8.98 26.08 1.09
N GLY A 94 7.97 26.86 0.69
CA GLY A 94 7.23 27.80 1.54
C GLY A 94 6.26 27.17 2.55
N THR A 95 5.90 25.88 2.40
CA THR A 95 4.95 25.17 3.28
C THR A 95 5.46 24.97 4.72
N GLY A 96 6.75 25.23 4.98
CA GLY A 96 7.40 24.98 6.26
C GLY A 96 7.78 23.51 6.49
N LEU A 97 7.27 22.57 5.69
CA LEU A 97 7.61 21.15 5.78
C LEU A 97 9.10 20.90 5.48
N ALA A 98 9.59 21.44 4.36
CA ALA A 98 11.01 21.34 4.00
C ALA A 98 11.93 21.99 5.04
N ASN A 99 11.47 23.08 5.70
CA ASN A 99 12.24 23.76 6.75
C ASN A 99 12.34 22.94 8.05
N ASN A 100 11.37 22.05 8.31
CA ASN A 100 11.35 21.19 9.49
C ASN A 100 12.21 19.93 9.35
N VAL A 101 12.84 19.69 8.21
CA VAL A 101 13.67 18.50 7.96
C VAL A 101 14.87 18.42 8.93
N GLY A 102 15.48 19.57 9.25
CA GLY A 102 16.56 19.64 10.24
C GLY A 102 16.10 19.77 11.69
N ALA A 103 14.79 19.87 11.95
CA ALA A 103 14.29 20.02 13.30
C ALA A 103 14.30 18.67 14.04
N LYS A 104 14.85 18.68 15.25
CA LYS A 104 14.86 17.55 16.18
C LYS A 104 13.61 17.52 17.05
N ARG A 105 12.45 17.58 16.39
CA ARG A 105 11.15 17.58 17.05
C ARG A 105 10.14 16.86 16.18
N PHE A 106 9.47 15.87 16.78
CA PHE A 106 8.37 15.15 16.17
C PHE A 106 7.09 15.99 16.16
N PHE A 107 6.31 15.84 15.12
CA PHE A 107 5.04 16.51 14.87
C PHE A 107 4.03 15.56 14.19
N PRO A 108 2.73 15.90 14.06
CA PRO A 108 1.67 14.94 13.73
C PRO A 108 1.90 14.01 12.52
N PRO A 109 2.35 14.47 11.34
CA PRO A 109 2.53 13.58 10.20
C PRO A 109 3.70 12.60 10.36
N ASP A 110 4.60 12.78 11.35
CA ASP A 110 5.59 11.76 11.71
C ASP A 110 4.95 10.48 12.22
N VAL A 111 3.87 10.61 12.99
CA VAL A 111 3.16 9.45 13.57
C VAL A 111 2.51 8.63 12.45
N ASN A 112 1.91 9.31 11.47
CA ASN A 112 1.35 8.67 10.28
C ASN A 112 2.45 7.97 9.47
N TYR A 113 3.58 8.65 9.22
CA TYR A 113 4.72 8.07 8.50
C TYR A 113 5.26 6.82 9.21
N LEU A 114 5.36 6.83 10.54
CA LEU A 114 5.80 5.67 11.31
C LEU A 114 4.82 4.50 11.24
N GLN A 115 3.51 4.76 11.24
CA GLN A 115 2.50 3.71 11.02
C GLN A 115 2.64 3.10 9.62
N GLU A 116 2.75 3.95 8.59
CA GLU A 116 2.94 3.53 7.20
C GLU A 116 4.22 2.71 7.03
N MET A 117 5.34 3.16 7.59
CA MET A 117 6.61 2.41 7.55
C MET A 117 6.53 1.10 8.34
N GLY A 118 5.74 1.07 9.42
CA GLY A 118 5.42 -0.16 10.14
C GLY A 118 4.76 -1.18 9.22
N TRP A 119 3.73 -0.80 8.47
CA TRP A 119 3.08 -1.69 7.50
C TRP A 119 4.02 -2.08 6.35
N ILE A 120 4.72 -1.11 5.73
CA ILE A 120 5.68 -1.37 4.64
C ILE A 120 6.76 -2.36 5.09
N SER A 121 7.31 -2.20 6.29
CA SER A 121 8.32 -3.10 6.84
C SER A 121 7.77 -4.50 7.08
N GLN A 122 6.56 -4.63 7.63
CA GLN A 122 5.95 -5.94 7.82
C GLN A 122 5.66 -6.63 6.49
N ILE A 123 5.11 -5.91 5.49
CA ILE A 123 4.90 -6.42 4.13
C ILE A 123 6.20 -6.95 3.55
N ALA A 124 7.26 -6.15 3.56
CA ALA A 124 8.56 -6.55 3.07
C ALA A 124 9.05 -7.84 3.76
N ARG A 125 8.90 -7.96 5.08
CA ARG A 125 9.32 -9.16 5.82
C ARG A 125 8.52 -10.40 5.45
N TRP A 126 7.19 -10.36 5.50
CA TRP A 126 6.40 -11.58 5.26
C TRP A 126 6.35 -11.98 3.79
N VAL A 127 6.51 -11.03 2.86
CA VAL A 127 6.68 -11.33 1.41
C VAL A 127 7.95 -12.16 1.18
N LEU A 128 9.02 -11.86 1.92
CA LEU A 128 10.31 -12.54 1.80
C LEU A 128 10.42 -13.81 2.65
N ALA A 129 9.73 -13.87 3.78
CA ALA A 129 9.78 -15.02 4.69
C ALA A 129 9.07 -16.26 4.14
N ASN A 130 7.99 -16.07 3.38
CA ASN A 130 7.17 -17.15 2.86
C ASN A 130 7.42 -17.34 1.36
N GLU A 131 7.93 -18.51 0.98
CA GLU A 131 8.05 -18.86 -0.43
C GLU A 131 6.78 -19.53 -0.94
N VAL A 132 6.19 -18.94 -1.97
CA VAL A 132 4.98 -19.43 -2.64
C VAL A 132 5.16 -19.25 -4.14
N ASP A 133 4.70 -20.23 -4.93
CA ASP A 133 5.05 -20.34 -6.35
C ASP A 133 4.70 -19.11 -7.19
N HIS A 134 3.54 -18.49 -6.94
CA HIS A 134 3.14 -17.30 -7.70
C HIS A 134 4.16 -16.15 -7.59
N ARG A 135 4.93 -16.03 -6.50
CA ARG A 135 5.96 -14.98 -6.31
C ARG A 135 7.26 -15.26 -7.05
N LYS A 136 7.44 -16.48 -7.60
CA LYS A 136 8.67 -16.93 -8.27
C LYS A 136 8.63 -16.73 -9.78
N ILE A 137 7.56 -16.16 -10.32
CA ILE A 137 7.35 -15.99 -11.78
C ILE A 137 8.50 -15.26 -12.49
N TRP A 138 9.26 -14.43 -11.77
CA TRP A 138 10.36 -13.66 -12.33
C TRP A 138 11.75 -14.26 -12.06
N ASP A 139 11.84 -15.33 -11.27
CA ASP A 139 13.13 -15.88 -10.79
C ASP A 139 14.01 -16.39 -11.93
N GLU A 140 13.39 -16.93 -12.99
CA GLU A 140 14.07 -17.45 -14.18
C GLU A 140 14.64 -16.33 -15.08
N TYR A 141 14.07 -15.13 -15.00
CA TYR A 141 14.48 -13.95 -15.77
C TYR A 141 15.59 -13.14 -15.08
N ILE A 142 16.01 -13.54 -13.88
CA ILE A 142 17.14 -12.95 -13.19
C ILE A 142 18.43 -13.35 -13.92
N PRO A 143 19.23 -12.39 -14.43
CA PRO A 143 20.43 -12.72 -15.20
C PRO A 143 21.35 -13.70 -14.47
N GLN A 144 21.79 -14.74 -15.18
CA GLN A 144 22.68 -15.76 -14.61
C GLN A 144 24.05 -15.19 -14.21
N SER A 145 24.45 -14.06 -14.82
CA SER A 145 25.66 -13.31 -14.48
C SER A 145 25.59 -12.66 -13.10
N LEU A 146 24.39 -12.40 -12.57
CA LEU A 146 24.20 -11.79 -11.26
C LEU A 146 24.32 -12.86 -10.16
N GLN A 147 25.22 -12.65 -9.21
CA GLN A 147 25.56 -13.63 -8.18
C GLN A 147 25.50 -13.04 -6.77
N GLY A 148 25.51 -13.93 -5.77
CA GLY A 148 25.61 -13.56 -4.36
C GLY A 148 24.52 -12.60 -3.89
N ASN A 149 24.92 -11.55 -3.18
CA ASN A 149 24.01 -10.60 -2.55
C ASN A 149 23.16 -9.83 -3.57
N ASP A 150 23.72 -9.48 -4.73
CA ASP A 150 23.00 -8.72 -5.74
C ASP A 150 21.89 -9.55 -6.39
N ARG A 151 22.11 -10.86 -6.56
CA ARG A 151 21.05 -11.78 -7.01
C ARG A 151 19.90 -11.85 -6.01
N ILE A 152 20.21 -11.95 -4.71
CA ILE A 152 19.21 -11.96 -3.64
C ILE A 152 18.44 -10.64 -3.59
N LYS A 153 19.13 -9.51 -3.78
CA LYS A 153 18.49 -8.19 -3.85
C LYS A 153 17.53 -8.08 -5.02
N LEU A 154 17.92 -8.51 -6.22
CA LEU A 154 17.04 -8.45 -7.40
C LEU A 154 15.85 -9.39 -7.24
N GLN A 155 16.07 -10.60 -6.72
CA GLN A 155 14.97 -11.52 -6.41
C GLN A 155 13.99 -10.93 -5.39
N SER A 156 14.50 -10.37 -4.29
CA SER A 156 13.69 -9.76 -3.23
C SER A 156 12.88 -8.58 -3.78
N LEU A 157 13.50 -7.75 -4.61
CA LEU A 157 12.84 -6.64 -5.26
C LEU A 157 11.75 -7.12 -6.23
N LEU A 158 12.02 -8.10 -7.08
CA LEU A 158 11.04 -8.61 -8.04
C LEU A 158 9.82 -9.22 -7.34
N ARG A 159 9.99 -9.82 -6.15
CA ARG A 159 8.89 -10.26 -5.29
C ARG A 159 8.07 -9.08 -4.73
N MET A 160 8.71 -7.99 -4.32
CA MET A 160 8.03 -6.77 -3.87
C MET A 160 7.32 -6.03 -5.01
N PHE A 161 7.93 -6.02 -6.19
CA PHE A 161 7.35 -5.52 -7.43
C PHE A 161 6.07 -6.30 -7.76
N ASP A 162 6.17 -7.63 -7.81
CA ASP A 162 5.03 -8.50 -8.05
C ASP A 162 3.92 -8.32 -6.99
N TRP A 163 4.29 -8.22 -5.71
CA TRP A 163 3.35 -7.92 -4.64
C TRP A 163 2.63 -6.59 -4.88
N THR A 164 3.35 -5.54 -5.28
CA THR A 164 2.80 -4.19 -5.54
C THR A 164 1.77 -4.24 -6.67
N VAL A 165 2.10 -4.92 -7.78
CA VAL A 165 1.19 -5.05 -8.95
C VAL A 165 -0.07 -5.82 -8.57
N ARG A 166 0.06 -6.88 -7.78
CA ARG A 166 -1.07 -7.75 -7.36
C ARG A 166 -1.99 -7.10 -6.32
N ASN A 167 -1.44 -6.31 -5.41
CA ASN A 167 -2.16 -5.77 -4.25
C ASN A 167 -2.60 -4.31 -4.42
N VAL A 168 -2.13 -3.61 -5.45
CA VAL A 168 -2.55 -2.24 -5.78
C VAL A 168 -3.15 -2.24 -7.17
N GLN A 169 -4.48 -2.24 -7.30
CA GLN A 169 -5.18 -2.12 -8.58
C GLN A 169 -4.79 -0.82 -9.29
N LEU A 170 -4.53 -0.92 -10.60
CA LEU A 170 -4.16 0.24 -11.42
C LEU A 170 -5.39 1.11 -11.67
N ASN A 171 -5.37 2.31 -11.12
CA ASN A 171 -6.26 3.38 -11.53
C ASN A 171 -5.63 4.15 -12.71
N PRO A 172 -6.45 4.81 -13.55
CA PRO A 172 -5.94 5.72 -14.55
C PRO A 172 -5.05 6.80 -13.94
N LEU A 173 -3.93 7.11 -14.59
CA LEU A 173 -3.11 8.25 -14.22
C LEU A 173 -3.90 9.53 -14.53
N LEU A 174 -4.05 10.40 -13.52
CA LEU A 174 -4.67 11.70 -13.72
C LEU A 174 -3.71 12.64 -14.45
N GLU A 175 -4.24 13.52 -15.29
CA GLU A 175 -3.46 14.66 -15.80
C GLU A 175 -3.24 15.67 -14.67
N TYR A 176 -2.18 16.47 -14.76
CA TYR A 176 -2.05 17.63 -13.88
C TYR A 176 -3.19 18.61 -14.17
N PRO A 177 -4.01 18.95 -13.15
CA PRO A 177 -5.19 19.77 -13.40
C PRO A 177 -4.78 21.21 -13.69
N GLN A 178 -5.53 21.84 -14.60
CA GLN A 178 -5.36 23.26 -14.90
C GLN A 178 -5.85 24.11 -13.73
N VAL A 179 -5.03 25.07 -13.32
CA VAL A 179 -5.39 26.02 -12.26
C VAL A 179 -6.44 27.01 -12.80
N PRO A 180 -7.58 27.19 -12.12
CA PRO A 180 -8.61 28.14 -12.55
C PRO A 180 -8.07 29.57 -12.69
N ALA A 181 -8.58 30.30 -13.68
CA ALA A 181 -8.15 31.69 -13.92
C ALA A 181 -8.43 32.59 -12.72
N GLY A 182 -7.43 33.35 -12.27
CA GLY A 182 -7.53 34.27 -11.12
C GLY A 182 -7.09 33.66 -9.79
N GLU A 183 -6.85 32.34 -9.73
CA GLU A 183 -6.24 31.70 -8.57
C GLU A 183 -4.73 31.93 -8.52
N THR A 184 -4.20 32.04 -7.29
CA THR A 184 -2.75 32.24 -7.06
C THR A 184 -2.04 30.99 -6.52
N GLY A 185 -2.80 30.00 -6.04
CA GLY A 185 -2.28 28.73 -5.53
C GLY A 185 -2.01 27.73 -6.65
N THR A 186 -1.15 26.75 -6.39
CA THR A 186 -0.98 25.61 -7.29
C THR A 186 -2.16 24.64 -7.20
N ALA A 187 -2.29 23.75 -8.17
CA ALA A 187 -3.35 22.74 -8.18
C ALA A 187 -3.47 21.94 -6.85
N PRO A 188 -2.37 21.40 -6.28
CA PRO A 188 -2.40 20.79 -4.96
C PRO A 188 -2.87 21.74 -3.86
N GLU A 189 -2.41 22.99 -3.83
CA GLU A 189 -2.80 23.99 -2.82
C GLU A 189 -4.29 24.38 -2.91
N LEU A 190 -4.92 24.15 -4.06
CA LEU A 190 -6.35 24.33 -4.28
C LEU A 190 -7.15 23.03 -4.02
N GLY A 191 -6.49 21.94 -3.62
CA GLY A 191 -7.14 20.65 -3.40
C GLY A 191 -7.68 20.01 -4.69
N LEU A 192 -7.06 20.31 -5.84
CA LEU A 192 -7.40 19.64 -7.11
C LEU A 192 -6.62 18.33 -7.21
N PRO A 193 -7.26 17.19 -7.51
CA PRO A 193 -6.59 15.90 -7.58
C PRO A 193 -5.70 15.82 -8.83
N GLY A 194 -4.53 15.20 -8.68
CA GLY A 194 -3.60 14.97 -9.79
C GLY A 194 -2.74 13.72 -9.60
N PRO A 195 -1.78 13.49 -10.51
CA PRO A 195 -1.04 12.24 -10.59
C PRO A 195 -0.09 12.06 -9.41
N GLY A 196 -0.07 10.87 -8.81
CA GLY A 196 0.90 10.50 -7.78
C GLY A 196 0.69 11.12 -6.40
N TYR A 197 -0.07 12.22 -6.28
CA TYR A 197 -0.29 12.93 -5.01
C TYR A 197 -1.74 12.95 -4.53
N SER A 198 -2.67 12.39 -5.29
CA SER A 198 -4.08 12.35 -4.88
C SER A 198 -4.31 11.46 -3.65
N MET A 199 -3.49 10.43 -3.40
CA MET A 199 -3.69 9.50 -2.28
C MET A 199 -2.47 9.41 -1.37
N ALA A 200 -2.69 9.23 -0.07
CA ALA A 200 -1.65 8.90 0.89
C ALA A 200 -1.14 7.47 0.69
N VAL A 201 0.07 7.17 1.19
CA VAL A 201 0.59 5.79 1.23
C VAL A 201 -0.35 4.89 2.03
N ARG A 202 -0.85 5.36 3.17
CA ARG A 202 -1.91 4.69 3.93
C ARG A 202 -3.11 4.33 3.08
N ASP A 203 -3.66 5.28 2.33
CA ASP A 203 -4.87 5.07 1.54
C ASP A 203 -4.65 4.01 0.45
N ILE A 204 -3.51 4.10 -0.25
CA ILE A 204 -3.12 3.16 -1.29
C ILE A 204 -3.04 1.73 -0.73
N LEU A 205 -2.41 1.56 0.44
CA LEU A 205 -2.31 0.26 1.11
C LEU A 205 -3.67 -0.24 1.61
N VAL A 206 -4.50 0.63 2.20
CA VAL A 206 -5.78 0.23 2.78
C VAL A 206 -6.76 -0.20 1.70
N PHE A 207 -6.96 0.63 0.68
CA PHE A 207 -7.92 0.35 -0.38
C PHE A 207 -7.38 -0.56 -1.47
N GLY A 208 -6.04 -0.70 -1.58
CA GLY A 208 -5.40 -1.53 -2.61
C GLY A 208 -5.59 -0.96 -4.00
N LYS A 209 -5.56 0.36 -4.16
CA LYS A 209 -5.76 1.07 -5.44
C LYS A 209 -4.84 2.27 -5.55
N GLY A 210 -4.39 2.56 -6.76
CA GLY A 210 -3.59 3.73 -7.04
C GLY A 210 -3.20 3.83 -8.51
N ASP A 211 -2.77 5.00 -8.94
CA ASP A 211 -2.13 5.16 -10.25
C ASP A 211 -0.73 4.51 -10.26
N TRP A 212 -0.09 4.45 -11.44
CA TRP A 212 1.21 3.78 -11.54
C TRP A 212 2.34 4.56 -10.83
N TRP A 213 2.20 5.88 -10.65
CA TRP A 213 3.12 6.68 -9.83
C TRP A 213 3.03 6.21 -8.38
N GLN A 214 1.82 6.11 -7.85
CA GLN A 214 1.55 5.59 -6.50
C GLN A 214 2.07 4.16 -6.33
N ARG A 215 1.92 3.28 -7.33
CA ARG A 215 2.57 1.95 -7.32
C ARG A 215 4.09 2.05 -7.22
N ALA A 216 4.72 2.91 -8.03
CA ALA A 216 6.18 3.11 -7.98
C ALA A 216 6.64 3.63 -6.60
N ARG A 217 5.84 4.49 -5.95
CA ARG A 217 6.08 4.92 -4.57
C ARG A 217 6.07 3.75 -3.59
N ILE A 218 5.02 2.92 -3.61
CA ILE A 218 4.93 1.74 -2.74
C ILE A 218 6.13 0.81 -2.95
N LEU A 219 6.51 0.55 -4.21
CA LEU A 219 7.70 -0.25 -4.50
C LEU A 219 8.98 0.36 -3.93
N ALA A 220 9.18 1.68 -4.08
CA ALA A 220 10.36 2.35 -3.53
C ALA A 220 10.44 2.24 -2.00
N LEU A 221 9.30 2.36 -1.32
CA LEU A 221 9.20 2.21 0.14
C LEU A 221 9.47 0.76 0.59
N LEU A 222 8.94 -0.24 -0.13
CA LEU A 222 9.21 -1.66 0.13
C LEU A 222 10.69 -2.00 -0.10
N ALA A 223 11.23 -1.60 -1.25
CA ALA A 223 12.62 -1.86 -1.64
C ALA A 223 13.63 -1.22 -0.68
N ARG A 224 13.28 -0.07 -0.07
CA ARG A 224 14.07 0.55 0.99
C ARG A 224 14.30 -0.39 2.17
N GLN A 225 13.31 -1.21 2.54
CA GLN A 225 13.42 -2.15 3.67
C GLN A 225 14.47 -3.24 3.43
N VAL A 226 14.87 -3.47 2.18
CA VAL A 226 15.95 -4.39 1.78
C VAL A 226 17.16 -3.66 1.19
N GLU A 227 17.27 -2.35 1.45
CA GLU A 227 18.43 -1.53 1.06
C GLU A 227 18.71 -1.57 -0.46
N VAL A 228 17.63 -1.53 -1.26
CA VAL A 228 17.68 -1.37 -2.71
C VAL A 228 17.10 0.00 -3.07
N PRO A 229 17.92 0.95 -3.55
CA PRO A 229 17.43 2.22 -4.06
C PRO A 229 16.58 2.02 -5.32
N VAL A 230 15.38 2.60 -5.32
CA VAL A 230 14.48 2.65 -6.47
C VAL A 230 14.33 4.11 -6.90
N ILE A 231 14.46 4.35 -8.19
CA ILE A 231 14.50 5.67 -8.83
C ILE A 231 13.47 5.67 -9.94
N LEU A 232 12.68 6.73 -10.08
CA LEU A 232 11.88 6.92 -11.28
C LEU A 232 12.75 7.66 -12.31
N LEU A 233 12.86 7.11 -13.51
CA LEU A 233 13.54 7.77 -14.64
C LEU A 233 12.56 8.77 -15.25
N GLY A 234 12.86 10.05 -15.14
CA GLY A 234 12.11 11.14 -15.77
C GLY A 234 12.61 11.42 -17.17
N LEU A 235 11.68 11.69 -18.08
CA LEU A 235 11.98 12.17 -19.43
C LEU A 235 12.55 13.60 -19.39
N PRO A 236 13.45 13.95 -20.33
CA PRO A 236 13.88 15.34 -20.47
C PRO A 236 12.66 16.21 -20.77
N ALA A 237 12.60 17.38 -20.13
CA ALA A 237 11.61 18.41 -20.44
C ALA A 237 12.29 19.78 -20.46
N GLU A 238 11.63 20.80 -20.97
CA GLU A 238 12.17 22.16 -20.99
C GLU A 238 12.37 22.72 -19.58
N PHE A 239 13.09 23.84 -19.48
CA PHE A 239 13.28 24.51 -18.20
C PHE A 239 11.94 25.04 -17.69
N GLY A 240 11.59 24.71 -16.45
CA GLY A 240 10.33 25.10 -15.82
C GLY A 240 9.17 24.12 -16.06
N GLU A 241 9.34 23.13 -16.94
CA GLU A 241 8.34 22.06 -17.14
C GLU A 241 8.57 20.88 -16.20
N VAL A 242 7.44 20.30 -15.74
CA VAL A 242 7.43 19.11 -14.89
C VAL A 242 8.02 17.92 -15.66
N LYS A 243 9.04 17.28 -15.09
CA LYS A 243 9.62 16.06 -15.65
C LYS A 243 8.63 14.92 -15.51
N GLN A 244 8.19 14.37 -16.63
CA GLN A 244 7.29 13.23 -16.66
C GLN A 244 8.08 11.96 -16.32
N PRO A 245 7.73 11.24 -15.23
CA PRO A 245 8.22 9.89 -14.99
C PRO A 245 7.90 8.98 -16.18
N TRP A 246 8.84 8.10 -16.53
CA TRP A 246 8.71 7.13 -17.61
C TRP A 246 8.80 5.68 -17.12
N LEU A 247 9.94 5.30 -16.54
CA LEU A 247 10.17 3.94 -16.03
C LEU A 247 10.69 3.97 -14.61
N THR A 248 10.48 2.88 -13.88
CA THR A 248 11.12 2.68 -12.59
C THR A 248 12.42 1.91 -12.79
N ALA A 249 13.47 2.32 -12.08
CA ALA A 249 14.77 1.68 -12.12
C ALA A 249 15.23 1.35 -10.70
N CYS A 250 15.77 0.16 -10.49
CA CYS A 250 16.36 -0.22 -9.21
C CYS A 250 17.88 -0.40 -9.35
N LEU A 251 18.59 0.18 -8.39
CA LEU A 251 20.04 0.14 -8.33
C LEU A 251 20.51 -1.11 -7.57
N ILE A 252 21.11 -2.04 -8.30
CA ILE A 252 21.64 -3.30 -7.76
C ILE A 252 23.00 -3.56 -8.38
N GLY A 253 24.02 -3.76 -7.55
CA GLY A 253 25.41 -3.75 -7.98
C GLY A 253 25.75 -2.41 -8.66
N ASP A 254 26.26 -2.48 -9.88
CA ASP A 254 26.59 -1.35 -10.76
C ASP A 254 25.57 -1.17 -11.90
N GLN A 255 24.36 -1.74 -11.78
CA GLN A 255 23.33 -1.72 -12.81
C GLN A 255 22.02 -1.08 -12.33
N LEU A 256 21.31 -0.48 -13.29
CA LEU A 256 19.94 -0.01 -13.14
C LEU A 256 19.02 -0.96 -13.90
N TYR A 257 18.38 -1.88 -13.19
CA TYR A 257 17.38 -2.80 -13.75
C TYR A 257 16.05 -2.07 -13.91
N LEU A 258 15.36 -2.33 -15.02
CA LEU A 258 14.20 -1.56 -15.45
C LEU A 258 12.89 -2.30 -15.17
N LEU A 259 11.93 -1.58 -14.60
CA LEU A 259 10.61 -2.05 -14.23
C LEU A 259 9.54 -1.09 -14.76
N ASP A 260 8.44 -1.65 -15.24
CA ASP A 260 7.27 -0.89 -15.66
C ASP A 260 6.11 -1.16 -14.69
N LEU A 261 5.72 -0.16 -13.90
CA LEU A 261 4.63 -0.26 -12.93
C LEU A 261 3.27 0.08 -13.53
N GLU A 262 3.25 0.71 -14.71
CA GLU A 262 2.03 0.92 -15.49
C GLU A 262 1.61 -0.40 -16.11
N ASP A 263 2.52 -1.08 -16.80
CA ASP A 263 2.27 -2.44 -17.28
C ASP A 263 2.28 -3.45 -16.13
N GLY A 264 3.02 -3.21 -15.04
CA GLY A 264 3.18 -4.21 -13.99
C GLY A 264 4.02 -5.42 -14.43
N LEU A 265 4.98 -5.18 -15.33
CA LEU A 265 6.00 -6.17 -15.74
C LEU A 265 7.42 -5.59 -15.62
N PRO A 266 8.44 -6.43 -15.35
CA PRO A 266 9.81 -6.02 -15.59
C PRO A 266 10.00 -5.71 -17.08
N ILE A 267 10.86 -4.74 -17.41
CA ILE A 267 11.28 -4.56 -18.79
C ILE A 267 12.22 -5.72 -19.12
N MET A 268 11.85 -6.55 -20.09
CA MET A 268 12.69 -7.65 -20.55
C MET A 268 13.71 -7.16 -21.59
N THR A 269 14.76 -7.94 -21.81
CA THR A 269 15.65 -7.79 -22.97
C THR A 269 14.86 -8.01 -24.27
N GLU A 270 15.38 -7.54 -25.42
CA GLU A 270 14.68 -7.66 -26.72
C GLU A 270 14.35 -9.11 -27.08
N ASP A 271 15.19 -10.06 -26.66
CA ASP A 271 14.99 -11.50 -26.83
C ASP A 271 14.11 -12.14 -25.74
N GLY A 272 13.67 -11.38 -24.74
CA GLY A 272 12.84 -11.84 -23.64
C GLY A 272 13.57 -12.70 -22.60
N SER A 273 14.89 -12.87 -22.69
CA SER A 273 15.62 -13.85 -21.87
C SER A 273 15.90 -13.42 -20.44
N SER A 274 15.91 -12.11 -20.15
CA SER A 274 16.19 -11.60 -18.80
C SER A 274 15.65 -10.20 -18.58
N VAL A 275 15.66 -9.75 -17.32
CA VAL A 275 15.32 -8.36 -16.97
C VAL A 275 16.39 -7.41 -17.51
N ALA A 276 15.97 -6.44 -18.31
CA ALA A 276 16.83 -5.46 -18.95
C ALA A 276 17.40 -4.43 -17.97
N VAL A 277 18.57 -3.92 -18.34
CA VAL A 277 19.24 -2.82 -17.64
C VAL A 277 19.35 -1.59 -18.53
N LEU A 278 19.38 -0.39 -17.94
CA LEU A 278 19.44 0.88 -18.66
C LEU A 278 20.64 0.99 -19.62
N ARG A 279 21.78 0.42 -19.23
CA ARG A 279 23.00 0.42 -20.06
C ARG A 279 22.74 -0.25 -21.41
N ASP A 280 22.10 -1.41 -21.40
CA ASP A 280 21.87 -2.20 -22.61
C ASP A 280 20.81 -1.53 -23.49
N LEU A 281 19.82 -0.88 -22.86
CA LEU A 281 18.82 -0.08 -23.56
C LEU A 281 19.45 1.09 -24.34
N ARG A 282 20.47 1.74 -23.76
CA ARG A 282 21.23 2.81 -24.45
C ARG A 282 22.06 2.30 -25.62
N GLN A 283 22.44 1.03 -25.63
CA GLN A 283 23.18 0.41 -26.74
C GLN A 283 22.25 -0.06 -27.86
N ASN A 284 20.97 -0.33 -27.55
CA ASN A 284 19.97 -0.76 -28.52
C ASN A 284 18.86 0.28 -28.70
N LEU A 285 19.17 1.35 -29.43
CA LEU A 285 18.25 2.46 -29.67
C LEU A 285 16.96 2.03 -30.39
N LYS A 286 17.02 0.98 -31.23
CA LYS A 286 15.84 0.46 -31.92
C LYS A 286 14.85 -0.15 -30.92
N TYR A 287 15.34 -0.99 -30.00
CA TYR A 287 14.50 -1.54 -28.95
C TYR A 287 14.01 -0.45 -27.99
N ALA A 288 14.87 0.48 -27.60
CA ALA A 288 14.48 1.60 -26.75
C ALA A 288 13.35 2.46 -27.34
N ALA A 289 13.34 2.66 -28.66
CA ALA A 289 12.26 3.37 -29.36
C ALA A 289 10.88 2.73 -29.13
N THR A 290 10.82 1.42 -28.90
CA THR A 290 9.55 0.69 -28.66
C THR A 290 9.00 0.88 -27.24
N LEU A 291 9.84 1.33 -26.30
CA LEU A 291 9.47 1.55 -24.90
C LEU A 291 9.16 3.03 -24.60
N LEU A 292 9.63 3.94 -25.45
CA LEU A 292 9.40 5.37 -25.29
C LEU A 292 7.98 5.77 -25.72
N PRO A 293 7.37 6.80 -25.09
CA PRO A 293 6.11 7.36 -25.56
C PRO A 293 6.19 7.82 -27.02
N ALA A 294 5.19 7.45 -27.82
CA ALA A 294 5.14 7.80 -29.25
C ALA A 294 5.02 9.31 -29.51
N THR A 295 4.66 10.10 -28.50
CA THR A 295 4.47 11.55 -28.56
C THR A 295 5.77 12.35 -28.35
N LEU A 296 6.91 11.69 -28.17
CA LEU A 296 8.19 12.37 -27.99
C LEU A 296 8.75 12.86 -29.32
N ASP A 297 8.98 14.17 -29.42
CA ASP A 297 9.59 14.81 -30.59
C ASP A 297 11.12 14.63 -30.64
N ALA A 298 11.76 14.34 -29.51
CA ALA A 298 13.20 14.17 -29.39
C ALA A 298 13.68 12.81 -29.95
N SER A 299 14.93 12.75 -30.42
CA SER A 299 15.52 11.47 -30.81
C SER A 299 15.65 10.54 -29.58
N VAL A 300 15.60 9.22 -29.83
CA VAL A 300 15.74 8.20 -28.78
C VAL A 300 17.05 8.38 -28.02
N GLU A 301 18.16 8.62 -28.72
CA GLU A 301 19.47 8.82 -28.12
C GLU A 301 19.52 10.06 -27.22
N ALA A 302 18.99 11.19 -27.70
CA ALA A 302 18.92 12.42 -26.91
C ALA A 302 18.03 12.23 -25.67
N THR A 303 16.93 11.50 -25.81
CA THR A 303 16.00 11.20 -24.72
C THR A 303 16.69 10.36 -23.63
N LEU A 304 17.35 9.26 -24.01
CA LEU A 304 18.04 8.37 -23.08
C LEU A 304 19.27 9.01 -22.41
N SER A 305 19.92 9.95 -23.10
CA SER A 305 21.05 10.72 -22.57
C SER A 305 20.58 11.84 -21.63
N GLY A 306 19.37 12.37 -21.86
CA GLY A 306 18.77 13.45 -21.09
C GLY A 306 17.92 13.01 -19.89
N LEU A 307 17.90 11.72 -19.55
CA LEU A 307 17.12 11.19 -18.43
C LEU A 307 17.49 11.88 -17.11
N VAL A 308 16.48 12.08 -16.26
CA VAL A 308 16.62 12.66 -14.92
C VAL A 308 16.28 11.60 -13.88
N GLY A 309 17.07 11.48 -12.82
CA GLY A 309 16.74 10.61 -11.69
C GLY A 309 15.76 11.29 -10.73
N LEU A 310 14.51 10.85 -10.70
CA LEU A 310 13.49 11.31 -9.74
C LEU A 310 13.53 10.39 -8.52
N ILE A 311 13.91 10.94 -7.37
CA ILE A 311 14.17 10.18 -6.15
C ILE A 311 12.98 10.33 -5.19
N GLU A 312 12.42 9.20 -4.76
CA GLU A 312 11.45 9.17 -3.67
C GLU A 312 12.16 9.55 -2.36
N ALA A 313 11.90 10.77 -1.91
CA ALA A 313 12.52 11.40 -0.75
C ALA A 313 11.50 12.31 -0.03
N ASP A 314 10.43 11.71 0.48
CA ASP A 314 9.47 12.35 1.37
C ASP A 314 10.13 13.13 2.53
N VAL A 315 9.48 14.20 2.98
CA VAL A 315 9.96 15.11 4.05
C VAL A 315 10.34 14.37 5.33
N MET A 316 9.63 13.30 5.69
CA MET A 316 9.94 12.49 6.87
C MET A 316 11.17 11.63 6.62
N SER A 317 11.29 11.04 5.44
CA SER A 317 12.39 10.15 5.06
C SER A 317 13.77 10.84 5.00
N VAL A 318 13.80 12.16 4.83
CA VAL A 318 15.06 12.93 4.84
C VAL A 318 15.33 13.65 6.16
N SER A 319 14.43 13.52 7.13
CA SER A 319 14.49 14.28 8.38
C SER A 319 15.53 13.77 9.37
N HIS A 320 16.10 14.69 10.13
CA HIS A 320 17.10 14.40 11.16
C HIS A 320 16.53 13.53 12.28
N ARG A 321 15.29 13.80 12.70
CA ARG A 321 14.61 13.02 13.74
C ARG A 321 14.38 11.57 13.34
N MET A 322 14.07 11.29 12.06
CA MET A 322 13.93 9.92 11.57
C MET A 322 15.28 9.22 11.45
N ALA A 323 16.33 9.95 11.08
CA ALA A 323 17.70 9.41 11.06
C ALA A 323 18.19 9.00 12.45
N ILE A 324 17.86 9.79 13.48
CA ILE A 324 18.12 9.43 14.87
C ILE A 324 17.28 8.20 15.24
N LEU A 325 15.95 8.25 15.05
CA LEU A 325 15.04 7.16 15.43
C LEU A 325 15.42 5.81 14.82
N GLU A 326 15.73 5.77 13.53
CA GLU A 326 16.09 4.53 12.81
C GLU A 326 17.20 3.74 13.52
N LYS A 327 18.19 4.42 14.11
CA LYS A 327 19.31 3.78 14.82
C LYS A 327 18.92 3.07 16.11
N TYR A 328 17.80 3.46 16.71
CA TYR A 328 17.30 2.93 17.97
C TYR A 328 16.18 1.89 17.78
N LEU A 329 15.76 1.63 16.55
CA LEU A 329 14.79 0.60 16.24
C LEU A 329 15.45 -0.79 16.24
N THR A 330 14.93 -1.71 17.05
CA THR A 330 15.47 -3.06 17.21
C THR A 330 14.40 -4.14 17.13
N GLY A 331 14.80 -5.39 16.88
CA GLY A 331 13.91 -6.55 16.88
C GLY A 331 12.79 -6.40 15.84
N GLN A 332 11.55 -6.68 16.25
CA GLN A 332 10.38 -6.62 15.35
C GLN A 332 10.03 -5.20 14.87
N ARG A 333 10.60 -4.17 15.48
CA ARG A 333 10.42 -2.77 15.08
C ARG A 333 11.55 -2.25 14.19
N GLN A 334 12.56 -3.07 13.88
CA GLN A 334 13.64 -2.67 12.99
C GLN A 334 13.09 -2.42 11.58
N MET A 335 13.12 -1.17 11.15
CA MET A 335 12.64 -0.75 9.83
C MET A 335 13.50 0.41 9.33
N LYS A 336 13.57 0.56 8.01
CA LYS A 336 14.24 1.68 7.37
C LYS A 336 13.26 2.84 7.27
N LEU A 337 13.61 3.95 7.90
CA LEU A 337 12.83 5.19 7.92
C LEU A 337 13.41 6.24 6.98
N THR A 338 14.69 6.16 6.64
CA THR A 338 15.41 7.23 5.97
C THR A 338 15.91 6.89 4.58
N THR A 339 16.17 7.92 3.79
CA THR A 339 16.84 7.84 2.48
C THR A 339 17.88 8.94 2.35
N ALA A 340 18.95 8.66 1.59
CA ALA A 340 20.05 9.58 1.36
C ALA A 340 20.08 10.05 -0.11
N PRO A 341 19.21 11.01 -0.51
CA PRO A 341 19.02 11.35 -1.93
C PRO A 341 20.27 11.96 -2.57
N ASN A 342 21.12 12.66 -1.80
CA ASN A 342 22.43 13.14 -2.29
C ASN A 342 23.38 11.98 -2.67
N ALA A 343 23.36 10.88 -1.92
CA ALA A 343 24.19 9.71 -2.20
C ALA A 343 23.71 9.00 -3.46
N ILE A 344 22.39 8.80 -3.58
CA ILE A 344 21.76 8.24 -4.79
C ILE A 344 22.07 9.13 -6.00
N SER A 345 21.89 10.44 -5.90
CA SER A 345 22.20 11.36 -7.02
C SER A 345 23.67 11.31 -7.45
N ARG A 346 24.60 11.18 -6.50
CA ARG A 346 26.02 11.03 -6.81
C ARG A 346 26.29 9.72 -7.56
N GLU A 347 25.67 8.63 -7.12
CA GLU A 347 25.79 7.32 -7.74
C GLU A 347 25.27 7.33 -9.19
N LEU A 348 24.07 7.87 -9.39
CA LEU A 348 23.44 8.04 -10.71
C LEU A 348 24.32 8.83 -11.69
N ARG A 349 24.92 9.92 -11.21
CA ARG A 349 25.82 10.75 -12.02
C ARG A 349 27.13 10.06 -12.35
N THR A 350 27.77 9.45 -11.34
CA THR A 350 29.13 8.94 -11.46
C THR A 350 29.18 7.64 -12.26
N ASN A 351 28.21 6.75 -12.05
CA ASN A 351 28.25 5.37 -12.56
C ASN A 351 27.19 5.08 -13.63
N HIS A 352 26.17 5.92 -13.77
CA HIS A 352 25.04 5.65 -14.67
C HIS A 352 24.78 6.75 -15.70
N ALA A 353 25.64 7.76 -15.83
CA ALA A 353 25.48 8.87 -16.77
C ALA A 353 24.05 9.48 -16.73
N ILE A 354 23.55 9.71 -15.52
CA ILE A 354 22.34 10.47 -15.24
C ILE A 354 22.80 11.75 -14.54
N GLU A 355 23.02 12.79 -15.33
CA GLU A 355 23.68 14.03 -14.88
C GLU A 355 22.87 14.84 -13.87
N LYS A 356 21.55 14.66 -13.88
CA LYS A 356 20.60 15.41 -13.05
C LYS A 356 19.75 14.46 -12.23
N SER A 357 19.52 14.83 -10.98
CA SER A 357 18.56 14.16 -10.12
C SER A 357 17.78 15.19 -9.33
N GLU A 358 16.52 14.90 -9.08
CA GLU A 358 15.58 15.77 -8.38
C GLU A 358 14.80 14.94 -7.36
N ILE A 359 14.26 15.61 -6.34
CA ILE A 359 13.25 14.98 -5.49
C ILE A 359 12.00 14.79 -6.33
N TRP A 360 11.38 13.63 -6.21
CA TRP A 360 10.14 13.34 -6.89
C TRP A 360 8.98 14.13 -6.24
N VAL A 361 8.69 15.30 -6.83
CA VAL A 361 7.81 16.35 -6.31
C VAL A 361 6.43 15.89 -5.80
N PRO A 362 5.75 14.91 -6.41
CA PRO A 362 4.46 14.42 -5.91
C PRO A 362 4.46 13.89 -4.47
N THR A 363 5.62 13.60 -3.87
CA THR A 363 5.68 13.23 -2.44
C THR A 363 5.40 14.44 -1.53
N TYR A 364 5.72 15.65 -1.97
CA TYR A 364 5.48 16.90 -1.25
C TYR A 364 4.11 17.49 -1.58
N GLU A 365 3.67 17.38 -2.85
CA GLU A 365 2.36 17.90 -3.29
C GLU A 365 1.20 17.26 -2.52
N TYR A 366 1.34 16.00 -2.09
CA TYR A 366 0.33 15.34 -1.28
C TYR A 366 -0.01 16.12 0.01
N TYR A 367 0.99 16.70 0.68
CA TYR A 367 0.71 17.46 1.91
C TYR A 367 -0.04 18.76 1.65
N ALA A 368 0.29 19.46 0.55
CA ALA A 368 -0.45 20.65 0.13
C ALA A 368 -1.90 20.28 -0.25
N PHE A 369 -2.06 19.21 -1.03
CA PHE A 369 -3.35 18.65 -1.41
C PHE A 369 -4.19 18.25 -0.19
N ALA A 370 -3.63 17.48 0.74
CA ALA A 370 -4.34 17.02 1.94
C ALA A 370 -4.74 18.20 2.85
N ALA A 371 -3.89 19.21 3.00
CA ALA A 371 -4.22 20.41 3.78
C ALA A 371 -5.39 21.18 3.15
N ALA A 372 -5.37 21.40 1.84
CA ALA A 372 -6.44 22.06 1.10
C ALA A 372 -7.75 21.26 1.12
N LEU A 373 -7.66 19.94 0.95
CA LEU A 373 -8.79 19.02 0.98
C LEU A 373 -9.50 19.06 2.35
N ASN A 374 -8.73 19.02 3.44
CA ASN A 374 -9.26 19.12 4.80
C ASN A 374 -9.94 20.48 5.07
N ALA A 375 -9.37 21.57 4.57
CA ALA A 375 -9.98 22.89 4.70
C ALA A 375 -11.33 22.98 3.96
N LYS A 376 -11.39 22.47 2.73
CA LYS A 376 -12.63 22.41 1.93
C LYS A 376 -13.68 21.48 2.53
N LEU A 377 -13.26 20.31 3.03
CA LEU A 377 -14.15 19.39 3.73
C LEU A 377 -14.77 20.04 4.97
N SER A 378 -13.96 20.76 5.75
CA SER A 378 -14.44 21.50 6.92
C SER A 378 -15.41 22.63 6.56
N ALA A 379 -15.30 23.17 5.34
CA ALA A 379 -16.22 24.16 4.79
C ALA A 379 -17.49 23.53 4.17
N GLY A 380 -17.60 22.21 4.12
CA GLY A 380 -18.77 21.50 3.56
C GLY A 380 -18.82 21.50 2.03
N ASP A 381 -17.67 21.59 1.36
CA ASP A 381 -17.58 21.54 -0.10
C ASP A 381 -18.11 20.21 -0.65
N ALA A 382 -19.19 20.27 -1.44
CA ALA A 382 -19.89 19.11 -1.95
C ALA A 382 -19.06 18.29 -2.95
N GLU A 383 -18.20 18.94 -3.74
CA GLU A 383 -17.33 18.25 -4.72
C GLU A 383 -16.25 17.46 -3.99
N VAL A 384 -15.66 18.05 -2.94
CA VAL A 384 -14.69 17.36 -2.07
C VAL A 384 -15.34 16.20 -1.33
N ILE A 385 -16.55 16.37 -0.80
CA ILE A 385 -17.29 15.27 -0.15
C ILE A 385 -17.55 14.13 -1.13
N ALA A 386 -17.95 14.44 -2.37
CA ALA A 386 -18.17 13.45 -3.42
C ALA A 386 -16.86 12.73 -3.79
N PHE A 387 -15.78 13.49 -4.01
CA PHE A 387 -14.45 12.95 -4.29
C PHE A 387 -13.98 12.01 -3.18
N ILE A 388 -14.13 12.43 -1.91
CA ILE A 388 -13.71 11.61 -0.78
C ILE A 388 -14.53 10.32 -0.73
N LYS A 389 -15.85 10.41 -0.87
CA LYS A 389 -16.73 9.24 -0.84
C LYS A 389 -16.44 8.24 -1.97
N GLU A 390 -16.02 8.73 -3.14
CA GLU A 390 -15.65 7.88 -4.27
C GLU A 390 -14.28 7.20 -4.08
N LYS A 391 -13.27 7.96 -3.63
CA LYS A 391 -11.87 7.51 -3.59
C LYS A 391 -11.45 6.91 -2.25
N TYR A 392 -12.01 7.39 -1.14
CA TYR A 392 -11.70 6.97 0.22
C TYR A 392 -13.00 6.82 1.00
N ASP A 393 -13.69 5.70 0.78
CA ASP A 393 -14.88 5.35 1.57
C ASP A 393 -14.47 4.95 3.00
N TYR A 394 -13.83 5.89 3.71
CA TYR A 394 -13.41 5.78 5.10
C TYR A 394 -14.61 5.62 6.01
N GLN A 395 -15.75 6.21 5.64
CA GLN A 395 -17.00 6.00 6.36
C GLN A 395 -17.35 4.51 6.40
N MET A 396 -17.24 3.78 5.28
CA MET A 396 -17.41 2.33 5.29
C MET A 396 -16.45 1.62 6.25
N LEU A 397 -15.17 2.04 6.30
CA LEU A 397 -14.18 1.43 7.20
C LEU A 397 -14.44 1.73 8.69
N GLU A 398 -14.91 2.93 9.01
CA GLU A 398 -15.29 3.27 10.38
C GLU A 398 -16.59 2.56 10.80
N ASP A 399 -17.57 2.47 9.91
CA ASP A 399 -18.84 1.74 10.15
C ASP A 399 -18.61 0.23 10.24
N MET A 400 -17.63 -0.30 9.50
CA MET A 400 -17.30 -1.73 9.44
C MET A 400 -15.96 -1.99 10.12
N PHE A 401 -15.91 -1.77 11.44
CA PHE A 401 -14.69 -1.93 12.23
C PHE A 401 -13.94 -3.26 12.02
N GLN A 402 -14.68 -4.36 11.84
CA GLN A 402 -14.09 -5.68 11.55
C GLN A 402 -13.37 -5.72 10.19
N LEU A 403 -13.91 -5.04 9.17
CA LEU A 403 -13.27 -4.90 7.86
C LEU A 403 -11.97 -4.11 7.97
N LYS A 404 -12.01 -2.96 8.65
CA LYS A 404 -10.84 -2.10 8.90
C LYS A 404 -9.73 -2.84 9.64
N GLN A 405 -10.06 -3.46 10.78
CA GLN A 405 -9.09 -4.24 11.55
C GLN A 405 -8.55 -5.44 10.77
N GLY A 406 -9.43 -6.15 10.05
CA GLY A 406 -9.03 -7.25 9.17
C GLY A 406 -8.00 -6.79 8.15
N ARG A 407 -8.27 -5.68 7.44
CA ARG A 407 -7.33 -5.12 6.47
C ARG A 407 -6.00 -4.75 7.12
N PHE A 408 -5.98 -4.06 8.25
CA PHE A 408 -4.73 -3.66 8.90
C PHE A 408 -3.91 -4.89 9.35
N LYS A 409 -4.55 -5.92 9.91
CA LYS A 409 -3.88 -7.18 10.25
C LYS A 409 -3.31 -7.90 9.03
N SER A 410 -3.98 -7.84 7.87
CA SER A 410 -3.44 -8.39 6.62
C SER A 410 -2.13 -7.71 6.21
N LEU A 411 -2.01 -6.38 6.36
CA LEU A 411 -0.77 -5.66 6.06
C LEU A 411 0.36 -6.08 7.00
N ARG A 412 0.03 -6.41 8.25
CA ARG A 412 0.99 -6.95 9.23
C ARG A 412 1.32 -8.44 9.05
N GLY A 413 0.71 -9.14 8.08
CA GLY A 413 0.90 -10.58 7.89
C GLY A 413 0.22 -11.46 8.97
N LEU A 414 -0.69 -10.89 9.77
CA LEU A 414 -1.43 -11.58 10.83
C LEU A 414 -2.71 -12.20 10.26
N PHE A 415 -2.55 -13.23 9.42
CA PHE A 415 -3.62 -13.82 8.62
C PHE A 415 -4.60 -14.68 9.42
N ASP A 416 -4.08 -15.55 10.29
CA ASP A 416 -4.81 -16.50 11.12
C ASP A 416 -4.96 -16.01 12.56
N ASP A 417 -5.87 -16.63 13.32
CA ASP A 417 -6.03 -16.37 14.75
C ASP A 417 -4.75 -16.78 15.51
N PHE A 418 -4.35 -16.00 16.51
CA PHE A 418 -3.08 -16.19 17.22
C PHE A 418 -3.19 -15.84 18.71
N GLU A 419 -2.39 -16.49 19.54
CA GLU A 419 -2.19 -16.10 20.94
C GLU A 419 -0.98 -15.17 21.04
N ILE A 420 -1.09 -14.08 21.80
CA ILE A 420 0.05 -13.17 22.04
C ILE A 420 1.06 -13.84 22.98
N GLU A 421 0.57 -14.52 24.02
CA GLU A 421 1.33 -15.32 24.96
C GLU A 421 0.56 -16.60 25.30
N LEU A 422 1.29 -17.67 25.63
CA LEU A 422 0.69 -18.98 25.94
C LEU A 422 -0.34 -18.85 27.08
N GLY A 423 -1.60 -19.17 26.79
CA GLY A 423 -2.69 -19.11 27.77
C GLY A 423 -3.40 -17.75 27.89
N GLN A 424 -3.10 -16.79 27.00
CA GLN A 424 -3.92 -15.59 26.82
C GLN A 424 -5.07 -15.81 25.84
N GLU A 425 -6.03 -14.89 25.82
CA GLU A 425 -7.16 -14.93 24.89
C GLU A 425 -6.68 -14.87 23.44
N THR A 426 -7.14 -15.84 22.64
CA THR A 426 -6.85 -15.91 21.20
C THR A 426 -7.33 -14.64 20.51
N GLN A 427 -6.40 -13.92 19.90
CA GLN A 427 -6.69 -12.76 19.07
C GLN A 427 -7.16 -13.20 17.70
N ARG A 428 -8.22 -12.55 17.21
CA ARG A 428 -8.72 -12.79 15.85
C ARG A 428 -7.72 -12.29 14.81
N GLY A 429 -7.41 -13.15 13.86
CA GLY A 429 -6.61 -12.85 12.67
C GLY A 429 -7.41 -12.14 11.59
N SER A 430 -6.70 -11.74 10.53
CA SER A 430 -7.30 -11.03 9.40
C SER A 430 -8.47 -11.79 8.78
N LYS A 431 -8.35 -13.10 8.51
CA LYS A 431 -9.42 -13.87 7.83
C LYS A 431 -10.70 -13.90 8.66
N THR A 432 -10.60 -14.12 9.97
CA THR A 432 -11.75 -14.17 10.89
C THR A 432 -12.48 -12.83 10.95
N LEU A 433 -11.74 -11.72 11.04
CA LEU A 433 -12.32 -10.37 11.08
C LEU A 433 -12.99 -10.01 9.74
N LEU A 434 -12.32 -10.30 8.62
CA LEU A 434 -12.89 -10.05 7.30
C LEU A 434 -14.13 -10.93 7.05
N MET A 435 -14.13 -12.20 7.49
CA MET A 435 -15.35 -13.04 7.48
C MET A 435 -16.48 -12.42 8.28
N ALA A 436 -16.19 -11.92 9.48
CA ALA A 436 -17.20 -11.28 10.34
C ALA A 436 -17.78 -10.00 9.71
N SER A 437 -17.05 -9.33 8.82
CA SER A 437 -17.56 -8.15 8.09
C SER A 437 -18.51 -8.50 6.93
N ARG A 438 -18.62 -9.77 6.53
CA ARG A 438 -19.46 -10.21 5.41
C ARG A 438 -20.86 -10.58 5.87
N LEU A 439 -21.80 -9.67 5.68
CA LEU A 439 -23.21 -9.98 5.90
C LEU A 439 -23.72 -10.98 4.82
N PRO A 440 -24.55 -11.98 5.18
CA PRO A 440 -25.19 -12.87 4.21
C PRO A 440 -25.98 -12.10 3.14
N GLU A 441 -25.98 -12.59 1.90
CA GLU A 441 -26.60 -11.90 0.76
C GLU A 441 -28.11 -11.68 0.96
N ASP A 442 -28.80 -12.70 1.48
CA ASP A 442 -30.23 -12.65 1.74
C ASP A 442 -30.59 -11.56 2.75
N LYS A 443 -29.75 -11.34 3.76
CA LYS A 443 -29.92 -10.26 4.74
C LYS A 443 -29.67 -8.89 4.11
N ILE A 444 -28.64 -8.74 3.27
CA ILE A 444 -28.36 -7.50 2.52
C ILE A 444 -29.56 -7.14 1.63
N ILE A 445 -30.10 -8.11 0.88
CA ILE A 445 -31.24 -7.87 -0.01
C ILE A 445 -32.47 -7.44 0.82
N LYS A 446 -32.78 -8.18 1.89
CA LYS A 446 -33.99 -7.97 2.70
C LYS A 446 -33.93 -6.77 3.64
N MET A 447 -32.77 -6.21 3.98
CA MET A 447 -32.68 -5.17 5.03
C MET A 447 -33.50 -3.91 4.72
N THR A 448 -33.75 -3.60 3.45
CA THR A 448 -34.56 -2.43 3.07
C THR A 448 -36.07 -2.69 3.11
N THR A 449 -36.50 -3.95 3.22
CA THR A 449 -37.90 -4.37 3.06
C THR A 449 -38.45 -5.18 4.23
N ASP A 450 -37.61 -5.87 4.99
CA ASP A 450 -37.99 -6.79 6.06
C ASP A 450 -37.64 -6.22 7.43
N ARG A 451 -38.67 -5.98 8.25
CA ARG A 451 -38.53 -5.43 9.60
C ARG A 451 -37.82 -6.39 10.55
N GLN A 452 -38.01 -7.70 10.43
CA GLN A 452 -37.33 -8.67 11.29
C GLN A 452 -35.82 -8.64 11.02
N VAL A 453 -35.41 -8.58 9.76
CA VAL A 453 -34.00 -8.44 9.37
C VAL A 453 -33.42 -7.12 9.89
N GLN A 454 -34.17 -6.02 9.83
CA GLN A 454 -33.74 -4.73 10.41
C GLN A 454 -33.50 -4.85 11.92
N GLU A 455 -34.44 -5.44 12.66
CA GLU A 455 -34.35 -5.63 14.11
C GLU A 455 -33.18 -6.56 14.50
N GLU A 456 -32.97 -7.66 13.76
CA GLU A 456 -31.82 -8.57 13.95
C GLU A 456 -30.47 -7.87 13.76
N LEU A 457 -30.42 -6.90 12.86
CA LEU A 457 -29.23 -6.09 12.57
C LEU A 457 -29.11 -4.85 13.48
N GLY A 458 -30.06 -4.66 14.41
CA GLY A 458 -30.08 -3.53 15.34
C GLY A 458 -30.58 -2.21 14.74
N TYR A 459 -31.16 -2.22 13.54
CA TYR A 459 -31.71 -1.04 12.89
C TYR A 459 -33.18 -0.87 13.29
N VAL A 460 -33.45 0.06 14.21
CA VAL A 460 -34.81 0.47 14.60
C VAL A 460 -35.01 1.92 14.19
N ARG A 461 -36.12 2.22 13.51
CA ARG A 461 -36.45 3.59 13.11
C ARG A 461 -36.70 4.46 14.34
N PRO A 462 -35.95 5.57 14.54
CA PRO A 462 -36.26 6.53 15.60
C PRO A 462 -37.64 7.16 15.41
N GLU A 463 -38.34 7.50 16.49
CA GLU A 463 -39.68 8.08 16.43
C GLU A 463 -39.71 9.42 15.70
N GLU A 464 -38.65 10.24 15.83
CA GLU A 464 -38.56 11.55 15.18
C GLU A 464 -38.19 11.46 13.69
N MET A 465 -37.81 10.29 13.20
CA MET A 465 -37.33 10.11 11.81
C MET A 465 -38.49 9.81 10.86
N SER A 466 -38.62 10.63 9.81
CA SER A 466 -39.59 10.37 8.74
C SER A 466 -39.34 9.03 8.04
N LEU A 467 -40.40 8.40 7.53
CA LEU A 467 -40.28 7.12 6.80
C LEU A 467 -39.34 7.22 5.59
N THR A 468 -39.41 8.34 4.85
CA THR A 468 -38.56 8.58 3.69
C THR A 468 -37.08 8.67 4.07
N LEU A 469 -36.76 9.41 5.13
CA LEU A 469 -35.39 9.53 5.63
C LEU A 469 -34.87 8.19 6.16
N TRP A 470 -35.72 7.40 6.82
CA TRP A 470 -35.39 6.06 7.27
C TRP A 470 -35.06 5.12 6.11
N GLN A 471 -35.88 5.11 5.05
CA GLN A 471 -35.64 4.29 3.86
C GLN A 471 -34.34 4.67 3.15
N GLU A 472 -34.06 5.97 3.03
CA GLU A 472 -32.81 6.44 2.46
C GLU A 472 -31.60 6.02 3.31
N ASN A 473 -31.71 6.10 4.64
CA ASN A 473 -30.67 5.61 5.54
C ASN A 473 -30.40 4.11 5.34
N LEU A 474 -31.46 3.29 5.30
CA LEU A 474 -31.33 1.85 5.04
C LEU A 474 -30.69 1.54 3.68
N ARG A 475 -31.01 2.30 2.63
CA ARG A 475 -30.38 2.14 1.30
C ARG A 475 -28.89 2.47 1.35
N ARG A 476 -28.49 3.52 2.07
CA ARG A 476 -27.07 3.86 2.27
C ARG A 476 -26.33 2.78 3.04
N THR A 477 -26.90 2.32 4.15
CA THR A 477 -26.33 1.23 4.95
C THR A 477 -26.18 -0.05 4.13
N LYS A 478 -27.18 -0.37 3.29
CA LYS A 478 -27.13 -1.51 2.37
C LYS A 478 -25.95 -1.43 1.42
N LEU A 479 -25.75 -0.27 0.79
CA LEU A 479 -24.59 -0.04 -0.07
C LEU A 479 -23.27 -0.22 0.68
N THR A 480 -23.18 0.24 1.94
CA THR A 480 -22.01 0.02 2.80
C THR A 480 -21.74 -1.48 3.00
N PHE A 481 -22.76 -2.29 3.32
CA PHE A 481 -22.61 -3.74 3.47
C PHE A 481 -22.21 -4.43 2.16
N VAL A 482 -22.78 -4.00 1.03
CA VAL A 482 -22.42 -4.53 -0.30
C VAL A 482 -20.93 -4.28 -0.59
N LYS A 483 -20.46 -3.04 -0.42
CA LYS A 483 -19.04 -2.68 -0.63
C LYS A 483 -18.11 -3.39 0.37
N ALA A 484 -18.51 -3.48 1.63
CA ALA A 484 -17.74 -4.17 2.66
C ALA A 484 -17.58 -5.66 2.35
N LYS A 485 -18.67 -6.30 1.90
CA LYS A 485 -18.65 -7.70 1.48
C LYS A 485 -17.78 -7.93 0.25
N ASP A 486 -17.82 -7.02 -0.72
CA ASP A 486 -16.96 -7.04 -1.92
C ASP A 486 -15.47 -6.97 -1.54
N MET A 487 -15.09 -5.93 -0.79
CA MET A 487 -13.71 -5.75 -0.32
C MET A 487 -13.23 -6.93 0.53
N ALA A 488 -14.04 -7.41 1.48
CA ALA A 488 -13.69 -8.58 2.27
C ALA A 488 -13.47 -9.81 1.40
N SER A 489 -14.40 -10.13 0.48
CA SER A 489 -14.28 -11.33 -0.36
C SER A 489 -12.99 -11.32 -1.18
N TYR A 490 -12.64 -10.17 -1.78
CA TYR A 490 -11.37 -9.98 -2.48
C TYR A 490 -10.17 -10.20 -1.55
N LEU A 491 -10.15 -9.55 -0.39
CA LEU A 491 -9.04 -9.63 0.56
C LEU A 491 -8.81 -11.03 1.13
N ILE A 492 -9.86 -11.81 1.39
CA ILE A 492 -9.68 -13.21 1.82
C ILE A 492 -9.06 -14.04 0.68
N GLY A 493 -9.53 -13.88 -0.56
CA GLY A 493 -8.92 -14.55 -1.72
C GLY A 493 -7.43 -14.25 -1.85
N MET A 494 -7.06 -12.97 -1.69
CA MET A 494 -5.67 -12.55 -1.64
C MET A 494 -4.89 -13.20 -0.50
N ILE A 495 -5.43 -13.27 0.72
CA ILE A 495 -4.74 -13.92 1.84
C ILE A 495 -4.49 -15.41 1.56
N HIS A 496 -5.48 -16.14 1.04
CA HIS A 496 -5.28 -17.55 0.67
C HIS A 496 -4.19 -17.69 -0.40
N MET A 497 -4.17 -16.82 -1.40
CA MET A 497 -3.10 -16.78 -2.41
C MET A 497 -1.74 -16.54 -1.76
N GLU A 498 -1.60 -15.53 -0.88
CA GLU A 498 -0.34 -15.19 -0.20
C GLU A 498 0.14 -16.29 0.76
N GLN A 499 -0.75 -17.18 1.20
CA GLN A 499 -0.44 -18.39 1.98
C GLN A 499 -0.17 -19.63 1.11
N GLY A 500 -0.31 -19.53 -0.22
CA GLY A 500 -0.15 -20.67 -1.15
C GLY A 500 -1.36 -21.62 -1.20
N ASN A 501 -2.47 -21.26 -0.57
CA ASN A 501 -3.72 -22.04 -0.56
C ASN A 501 -4.54 -21.73 -1.83
N TYR A 502 -4.00 -22.10 -3.00
CA TYR A 502 -4.59 -21.74 -4.29
C TYR A 502 -6.03 -22.23 -4.52
N PRO A 503 -6.45 -23.44 -4.09
CA PRO A 503 -7.85 -23.87 -4.27
C PRO A 503 -8.85 -22.94 -3.57
N ASP A 504 -8.55 -22.53 -2.33
CA ASP A 504 -9.40 -21.59 -1.61
C ASP A 504 -9.33 -20.20 -2.24
N ALA A 505 -8.13 -19.75 -2.66
CA ALA A 505 -7.98 -18.47 -3.34
C ALA A 505 -8.85 -18.40 -4.61
N ILE A 506 -8.89 -19.49 -5.39
CA ILE A 506 -9.75 -19.63 -6.57
C ILE A 506 -11.23 -19.55 -6.18
N ASP A 507 -11.71 -20.30 -5.19
CA ASP A 507 -13.12 -20.22 -4.72
C ASP A 507 -13.51 -18.77 -4.35
N TRP A 508 -12.63 -18.08 -3.63
CA TRP A 508 -12.88 -16.71 -3.17
C TRP A 508 -12.86 -15.68 -4.30
N LEU A 509 -11.86 -15.75 -5.19
CA LEU A 509 -11.73 -14.80 -6.30
C LEU A 509 -12.78 -15.06 -7.38
N GLU A 510 -12.95 -16.32 -7.81
CA GLU A 510 -13.89 -16.70 -8.86
C GLU A 510 -15.34 -16.67 -8.40
N GLY A 511 -15.67 -17.39 -7.33
CA GLY A 511 -17.05 -17.62 -6.91
C GLY A 511 -17.65 -16.50 -6.07
N ARG A 512 -16.83 -15.78 -5.28
CA ARG A 512 -17.33 -14.81 -4.29
C ARG A 512 -17.04 -13.35 -4.63
N THR A 513 -15.95 -13.09 -5.33
CA THR A 513 -15.56 -11.73 -5.76
C THR A 513 -16.07 -11.45 -7.17
N LEU A 514 -15.67 -12.27 -8.15
CA LEU A 514 -16.08 -12.10 -9.55
C LEU A 514 -17.45 -12.72 -9.86
N GLN A 515 -17.88 -13.70 -9.05
CA GLN A 515 -19.13 -14.44 -9.23
C GLN A 515 -19.27 -15.04 -10.64
N LEU A 516 -18.16 -15.53 -11.22
CA LEU A 516 -18.18 -16.13 -12.55
C LEU A 516 -19.05 -17.39 -12.55
N GLY A 517 -19.95 -17.51 -13.52
CA GLY A 517 -20.85 -18.66 -13.63
C GLY A 517 -22.03 -18.67 -12.64
N VAL A 518 -22.19 -17.64 -11.81
CA VAL A 518 -23.38 -17.47 -10.97
C VAL A 518 -24.46 -16.76 -11.79
N GLU A 519 -25.56 -17.46 -12.09
CA GLU A 519 -26.70 -16.80 -12.72
C GLU A 519 -27.25 -15.70 -11.80
N PRO A 520 -27.58 -14.51 -12.33
CA PRO A 520 -28.14 -13.46 -11.52
C PRO A 520 -29.50 -13.90 -10.97
N ALA A 521 -29.59 -14.07 -9.64
CA ALA A 521 -30.83 -14.35 -8.95
C ALA A 521 -31.86 -13.27 -9.35
N GLY A 522 -32.88 -13.66 -10.13
CA GLY A 522 -33.89 -12.75 -10.66
C GLY A 522 -34.38 -13.03 -12.08
N LYS A 523 -33.83 -14.01 -12.81
CA LYS A 523 -34.42 -14.51 -14.06
C LYS A 523 -34.90 -15.96 -13.94
N GLU A 524 -35.80 -16.25 -13.01
CA GLU A 524 -36.67 -17.40 -13.25
C GLU A 524 -37.65 -17.03 -14.38
N PRO A 525 -37.73 -17.80 -15.48
CA PRO A 525 -38.86 -17.67 -16.39
C PRO A 525 -40.12 -18.02 -15.59
N LEU A 526 -41.13 -17.16 -15.65
CA LEU A 526 -42.47 -17.40 -15.10
C LEU A 526 -43.00 -18.73 -15.63
N SER A 527 -42.74 -19.80 -14.87
CA SER A 527 -43.25 -21.13 -15.11
C SER A 527 -44.62 -21.21 -14.47
N ALA A 528 -45.65 -21.06 -15.31
CA ALA A 528 -47.03 -21.33 -14.95
C ALA A 528 -47.23 -22.83 -14.70
N ALA A 529 -47.28 -23.22 -13.42
CA ALA A 529 -48.01 -24.41 -12.98
C ALA A 529 -48.24 -24.33 -11.46
N ALA A 530 -49.47 -24.05 -11.07
CA ALA A 530 -49.93 -24.15 -9.70
C ALA A 530 -49.98 -25.63 -9.28
N ASP A 531 -49.44 -25.96 -8.11
CA ASP A 531 -49.68 -27.24 -7.45
C ASP A 531 -50.71 -27.02 -6.31
N PRO A 532 -51.89 -27.70 -6.29
CA PRO A 532 -53.02 -27.31 -5.44
C PRO A 532 -52.96 -27.77 -3.97
N ASN A 533 -51.81 -28.23 -3.45
CA ASN A 533 -51.76 -28.91 -2.14
C ASN A 533 -50.70 -28.36 -1.18
N GLN A 534 -50.73 -27.06 -0.88
CA GLN A 534 -50.11 -26.54 0.35
C GLN A 534 -51.18 -26.07 1.33
N SER A 535 -51.21 -26.77 2.46
CA SER A 535 -52.05 -26.53 3.63
C SER A 535 -51.87 -25.11 4.18
N ALA A 536 -52.99 -24.50 4.53
CA ALA A 536 -53.12 -23.14 5.04
C ALA A 536 -52.12 -22.84 6.17
N THR A 537 -51.10 -22.06 5.83
CA THR A 537 -50.27 -21.36 6.83
C THR A 537 -50.93 -20.00 7.08
N VAL A 538 -51.05 -19.66 8.36
CA VAL A 538 -51.67 -18.45 8.89
C VAL A 538 -51.23 -17.22 8.11
N LEU A 539 -52.20 -16.59 7.43
CA LEU A 539 -52.06 -15.25 6.86
C LEU A 539 -51.77 -14.27 8.00
N ASN A 540 -50.50 -13.92 8.19
CA ASN A 540 -50.16 -12.67 8.84
C ASN A 540 -50.69 -11.54 7.95
N PRO A 541 -51.45 -10.57 8.48
CA PRO A 541 -51.91 -9.46 7.67
C PRO A 541 -50.67 -8.66 7.22
N SER A 542 -50.37 -8.73 5.93
CA SER A 542 -49.59 -7.69 5.28
C SER A 542 -50.35 -6.40 5.50
N LEU A 543 -49.76 -5.47 6.25
CA LEU A 543 -50.19 -4.10 6.22
C LEU A 543 -49.99 -3.62 4.78
N ASP A 544 -51.08 -3.54 4.03
CA ASP A 544 -51.13 -2.81 2.78
C ASP A 544 -50.71 -1.37 3.08
N LEU A 545 -49.44 -1.08 2.80
CA LEU A 545 -48.95 0.29 2.76
C LEU A 545 -49.74 1.02 1.68
N LEU A 546 -50.34 2.15 2.09
CA LEU A 546 -51.18 3.05 1.31
C LEU A 546 -50.82 3.08 -0.19
N PRO A 547 -51.81 2.94 -1.10
CA PRO A 547 -51.57 3.07 -2.53
C PRO A 547 -51.20 4.52 -2.85
N GLY A 548 -49.93 4.76 -3.17
CA GLY A 548 -49.41 6.09 -3.50
C GLY A 548 -47.91 6.30 -3.33
N LEU A 549 -47.17 5.35 -2.76
CA LEU A 549 -45.72 5.44 -2.52
C LEU A 549 -44.92 4.21 -3.00
N VAL A 550 -45.50 3.39 -3.89
CA VAL A 550 -44.77 2.33 -4.58
C VAL A 550 -44.35 2.83 -5.95
N GLY A 551 -43.05 2.78 -6.25
CA GLY A 551 -42.61 2.80 -7.65
C GLY A 551 -41.35 3.61 -7.95
N GLN A 552 -40.28 3.44 -7.18
CA GLN A 552 -39.05 3.07 -7.89
C GLN A 552 -38.63 1.70 -7.35
N PRO A 553 -38.56 0.65 -8.21
CA PRO A 553 -37.88 -0.58 -7.80
C PRO A 553 -36.50 -0.19 -7.27
N SER A 554 -35.98 -0.92 -6.28
CA SER A 554 -34.53 -0.90 -6.06
C SER A 554 -33.88 -1.12 -7.42
N THR A 555 -33.10 -0.16 -7.89
CA THR A 555 -32.28 -0.42 -9.06
C THR A 555 -31.37 -1.60 -8.71
N PRO A 556 -31.04 -2.49 -9.66
CA PRO A 556 -30.11 -3.59 -9.44
C PRO A 556 -28.82 -3.16 -8.71
N GLU A 557 -28.40 -1.90 -8.90
CA GLU A 557 -27.29 -1.22 -8.20
C GLU A 557 -27.32 -1.28 -6.66
N VAL A 558 -28.50 -1.39 -6.04
CA VAL A 558 -28.61 -1.35 -4.56
C VAL A 558 -28.55 -2.75 -3.95
N ASP A 559 -28.95 -3.78 -4.70
CA ASP A 559 -29.06 -5.15 -4.18
C ASP A 559 -27.72 -5.89 -4.20
N ARG A 560 -26.87 -5.56 -5.18
CA ARG A 560 -25.52 -6.09 -5.36
C ARG A 560 -24.73 -5.18 -6.30
N LEU A 561 -23.41 -5.27 -6.28
CA LEU A 561 -22.61 -4.65 -7.34
C LEU A 561 -22.82 -5.42 -8.64
N GLU A 562 -23.02 -4.72 -9.76
CA GLU A 562 -23.00 -5.33 -11.09
C GLU A 562 -21.60 -5.88 -11.41
N GLN A 563 -20.56 -5.24 -10.88
CA GLN A 563 -19.17 -5.65 -11.00
C GLN A 563 -18.41 -5.27 -9.72
N SER A 564 -17.55 -6.17 -9.24
CA SER A 564 -16.68 -5.91 -8.10
C SER A 564 -15.84 -4.65 -8.33
N ALA A 565 -15.63 -3.85 -7.28
CA ALA A 565 -14.71 -2.72 -7.35
C ALA A 565 -13.24 -3.17 -7.53
N TYR A 566 -12.98 -4.46 -7.39
CA TYR A 566 -11.69 -5.14 -7.51
C TYR A 566 -11.62 -6.08 -8.72
N ASP A 567 -12.59 -6.02 -9.65
CA ASP A 567 -12.73 -7.00 -10.73
C ASP A 567 -11.44 -7.22 -11.54
N ALA A 568 -10.78 -6.15 -12.00
CA ALA A 568 -9.52 -6.25 -12.72
C ALA A 568 -8.42 -6.94 -11.89
N SER A 569 -8.21 -6.49 -10.65
CA SER A 569 -7.21 -7.12 -9.77
C SER A 569 -7.57 -8.56 -9.41
N ALA A 570 -8.86 -8.87 -9.21
CA ALA A 570 -9.31 -10.22 -8.88
C ALA A 570 -9.11 -11.18 -10.07
N ARG A 571 -9.40 -10.76 -11.31
CA ARG A 571 -9.10 -11.55 -12.53
C ARG A 571 -7.62 -11.80 -12.70
N TYR A 572 -6.80 -10.75 -12.55
CA TYR A 572 -5.36 -10.87 -12.64
C TYR A 572 -4.83 -11.88 -11.61
N ASN A 573 -5.20 -11.74 -10.33
CA ASN A 573 -4.75 -12.64 -9.27
C ASN A 573 -5.31 -14.06 -9.43
N LEU A 574 -6.54 -14.21 -9.89
CA LEU A 574 -7.13 -15.52 -10.20
C LEU A 574 -6.35 -16.24 -11.31
N ALA A 575 -5.96 -15.53 -12.37
CA ALA A 575 -5.10 -16.09 -13.40
C ALA A 575 -3.76 -16.55 -12.83
N ARG A 576 -3.17 -15.78 -11.89
CA ARG A 576 -1.93 -16.19 -11.19
C ARG A 576 -2.12 -17.42 -10.32
N CYS A 577 -3.28 -17.61 -9.69
CA CYS A 577 -3.60 -18.85 -8.98
C CYS A 577 -3.70 -20.04 -9.94
N TYR A 578 -4.36 -19.88 -11.10
CA TYR A 578 -4.44 -20.95 -12.11
C TYR A 578 -3.08 -21.35 -12.67
N LEU A 579 -2.20 -20.37 -12.94
CA LEU A 579 -0.81 -20.65 -13.33
C LEU A 579 -0.08 -21.48 -12.27
N ALA A 580 -0.27 -21.13 -10.98
CA ALA A 580 0.37 -21.86 -9.89
C ALA A 580 -0.12 -23.31 -9.73
N VAL A 581 -1.35 -23.62 -10.15
CA VAL A 581 -1.88 -25.00 -10.16
C VAL A 581 -1.73 -25.69 -11.53
N GLY A 582 -1.07 -25.05 -12.50
CA GLY A 582 -0.77 -25.62 -13.82
C GLY A 582 -1.89 -25.49 -14.87
N ASP A 583 -2.94 -24.72 -14.61
CA ASP A 583 -4.03 -24.47 -15.58
C ASP A 583 -3.76 -23.21 -16.41
N HIS A 584 -2.84 -23.34 -17.36
CA HIS A 584 -2.43 -22.23 -18.23
C HIS A 584 -3.56 -21.74 -19.14
N GLN A 585 -4.46 -22.64 -19.56
CA GLN A 585 -5.55 -22.28 -20.45
C GLN A 585 -6.53 -21.35 -19.75
N ARG A 586 -6.95 -21.70 -18.53
CA ARG A 586 -7.86 -20.86 -17.75
C ARG A 586 -7.23 -19.53 -17.37
N ALA A 587 -5.94 -19.54 -17.02
CA ALA A 587 -5.19 -18.30 -16.77
C ALA A 587 -5.16 -17.37 -17.98
N LYS A 588 -4.94 -17.91 -19.18
CA LYS A 588 -4.93 -17.14 -20.43
C LYS A 588 -6.31 -16.53 -20.72
N GLU A 589 -7.37 -17.32 -20.61
CA GLU A 589 -8.75 -16.84 -20.81
C GLU A 589 -9.07 -15.65 -19.90
N LEU A 590 -8.66 -15.74 -18.63
CA LEU A 590 -8.87 -14.66 -17.66
C LEU A 590 -8.07 -13.41 -18.00
N LEU A 591 -6.85 -13.54 -18.53
CA LEU A 591 -5.95 -12.42 -18.87
C LEU A 591 -6.35 -11.72 -20.18
N GLU A 592 -7.02 -12.43 -21.09
CA GLU A 592 -7.57 -11.90 -22.35
C GLU A 592 -8.95 -11.23 -22.18
N ASP A 593 -9.51 -11.23 -20.98
CA ASP A 593 -10.85 -10.69 -20.69
C ASP A 593 -10.98 -9.20 -21.00
N ASP A 594 -12.18 -8.80 -21.45
CA ASP A 594 -12.44 -7.43 -21.87
C ASP A 594 -12.54 -6.42 -20.71
N ALA A 595 -12.67 -6.88 -19.47
CA ALA A 595 -12.75 -6.04 -18.27
C ALA A 595 -11.49 -5.20 -18.00
N PHE A 596 -10.36 -5.53 -18.63
CA PHE A 596 -9.11 -4.80 -18.47
C PHE A 596 -9.08 -3.50 -19.29
N ASN A 597 -8.50 -2.45 -18.72
CA ASN A 597 -8.19 -1.24 -19.48
C ASN A 597 -7.06 -1.49 -20.49
N THR A 598 -6.81 -0.53 -21.38
CA THR A 598 -5.81 -0.65 -22.46
C THR A 598 -4.41 -0.98 -21.96
N ALA A 599 -3.94 -0.32 -20.89
CA ALA A 599 -2.61 -0.57 -20.31
C ALA A 599 -2.52 -2.00 -19.75
N GLN A 600 -3.54 -2.42 -19.00
CA GLN A 600 -3.59 -3.75 -18.41
C GLN A 600 -3.73 -4.86 -19.48
N LYS A 601 -4.49 -4.65 -20.57
CA LYS A 601 -4.55 -5.57 -21.72
C LYS A 601 -3.19 -5.73 -22.40
N ARG A 602 -2.48 -4.62 -22.63
CA ARG A 602 -1.11 -4.62 -23.19
C ARG A 602 -0.17 -5.45 -22.31
N SER A 603 -0.22 -5.25 -21.00
CA SER A 603 0.55 -6.03 -20.04
C SER A 603 0.20 -7.51 -20.04
N ASN A 604 -1.09 -7.84 -19.93
CA ASN A 604 -1.55 -9.22 -19.89
C ASN A 604 -1.12 -10.00 -21.14
N ALA A 605 -1.17 -9.38 -22.32
CA ALA A 605 -0.66 -9.99 -23.55
C ALA A 605 0.84 -10.28 -23.49
N LYS A 606 1.65 -9.35 -22.93
CA LYS A 606 3.09 -9.59 -22.71
C LYS A 606 3.32 -10.71 -21.70
N LEU A 607 2.56 -10.76 -20.61
CA LEU A 607 2.64 -11.83 -19.61
C LEU A 607 2.29 -13.19 -20.20
N ILE A 608 1.21 -13.29 -20.98
CA ILE A 608 0.83 -14.54 -21.67
C ILE A 608 1.94 -15.02 -22.60
N ASN A 609 2.55 -14.11 -23.37
CA ASN A 609 3.66 -14.45 -24.27
C ASN A 609 4.88 -14.96 -23.49
N LEU A 610 5.20 -14.36 -22.35
CA LEU A 610 6.30 -14.81 -21.48
C LEU A 610 6.02 -16.17 -20.84
N LEU A 611 4.76 -16.49 -20.57
CA LEU A 611 4.37 -17.77 -19.95
C LEU A 611 4.13 -18.91 -20.94
N SER A 612 4.06 -18.59 -22.23
CA SER A 612 3.85 -19.58 -23.30
C SER A 612 5.17 -20.06 -23.92
N ASN A 613 6.28 -19.38 -23.62
CA ASN A 613 7.64 -19.71 -24.03
C ASN A 613 8.38 -20.36 -22.86
#